data_AF-H9JBU5-F1
#
_entry.id   AF-H9JBU5-F1
#
_cell.length_a   1.000
_cell.length_b   1.000
_cell.length_c   1.000
_cell.angle_alpha   90.00
_cell.angle_beta   90.00
_cell.angle_gamma   90.00
#
_symmetry.space_group_name_H-M   'P 1'
#
loop_
_entity.id
_entity.type
_entity.pdbx_description
1 polymer ?
#
loop_
_entity_poly.entity_id
_entity_poly.type
_entity_poly.pdbx_seq_one_letter_code
_entity_poly.pdbx_strand_id
1 'polypeptide(L)'
;MVSVQTIATIVVKTFKIVLNIIILVLYRTGYNGEFLGVGGTWNLNEEKNPDAEIVASGVIVGYLIYTLVQIVTFLFGTTEHKRALSEIVMNFVGVFLWIAVGAVALHYWGGYQGEHQFQFVFAEKQVGLAVGALCVINGAIYLLDTALSVIHFTKEM
;
A
#
# COMPACT_ATOMS: atom_id res chain seq x y z
N MET A 1 -23.52 20.73 -3.14
CA MET A 1 -22.65 21.37 -2.12
C MET A 1 -21.59 20.37 -1.70
N VAL A 2 -20.34 20.81 -1.55
CA VAL A 2 -19.25 19.92 -1.09
C VAL A 2 -19.53 19.57 0.37
N SER A 3 -19.81 18.31 0.66
CA SER A 3 -20.06 17.86 2.02
C SER A 3 -18.73 17.67 2.76
N VAL A 4 -18.75 17.80 4.09
CA VAL A 4 -17.58 17.48 4.95
C VAL A 4 -17.07 16.07 4.68
N GLN A 5 -17.97 15.14 4.33
CA GLN A 5 -17.63 13.75 4.02
C GLN A 5 -16.84 13.66 2.71
N THR A 6 -17.23 14.41 1.67
CA THR A 6 -16.47 14.47 0.41
C THR A 6 -15.06 15.01 0.65
N ILE A 7 -14.91 16.04 1.50
CA ILE A 7 -13.60 16.60 1.85
C ILE A 7 -12.76 15.57 2.60
N ALA A 8 -13.33 14.91 3.62
CA ALA A 8 -12.64 13.88 4.40
C ALA A 8 -12.15 12.72 3.52
N THR A 9 -13.01 12.22 2.62
CA THR A 9 -12.66 11.16 1.67
C THR A 9 -11.53 11.59 0.74
N ILE A 10 -11.55 12.82 0.20
CA ILE A 10 -10.45 13.33 -0.64
C ILE A 10 -9.14 13.36 0.15
N VAL A 11 -9.15 13.88 1.38
CA VAL A 11 -7.95 13.95 2.24
C VAL A 11 -7.38 12.56 2.50
N VAL A 12 -8.22 11.58 2.85
CA VAL A 12 -7.78 10.20 3.08
C VAL A 12 -7.18 9.60 1.81
N LYS A 13 -7.82 9.78 0.65
CA LYS A 13 -7.27 9.28 -0.62
C LYS A 13 -5.96 9.95 -1.01
N THR A 14 -5.80 11.25 -0.78
CA THR A 14 -4.52 11.95 -1.00
C THR A 14 -3.42 11.36 -0.13
N PHE A 15 -3.71 11.10 1.15
CA PHE A 15 -2.75 10.50 2.07
C PHE A 15 -2.35 9.08 1.62
N LYS A 16 -3.31 8.26 1.16
CA LYS A 16 -3.02 6.94 0.56
C LYS A 16 -2.06 7.05 -0.61
N ILE A 17 -2.27 7.99 -1.53
CA ILE A 17 -1.40 8.18 -2.69
C ILE A 17 0.03 8.54 -2.25
N VAL A 18 0.17 9.48 -1.32
CA VAL A 18 1.49 9.89 -0.81
C VAL A 18 2.23 8.70 -0.20
N LEU A 19 1.56 7.92 0.67
CA LEU A 19 2.15 6.71 1.24
C LEU A 19 2.49 5.68 0.17
N ASN A 20 1.60 5.46 -0.80
CA ASN A 20 1.82 4.50 -1.88
C ASN A 20 3.04 4.89 -2.74
N ILE A 21 3.28 6.18 -3.00
CA ILE A 21 4.46 6.68 -3.70
C ILE A 21 5.73 6.44 -2.87
N ILE A 22 5.69 6.74 -1.57
CA ILE A 22 6.83 6.48 -0.66
C ILE A 22 7.17 4.98 -0.68
N ILE A 23 6.16 4.13 -0.50
CA ILE A 23 6.33 2.67 -0.54
C ILE A 23 6.94 2.24 -1.89
N LEU A 24 6.43 2.74 -3.02
CA LEU A 24 6.94 2.40 -4.34
C LEU A 24 8.41 2.78 -4.51
N VAL A 25 8.82 3.97 -4.06
CA VAL A 25 10.21 4.43 -4.14
C VAL A 25 11.13 3.54 -3.30
N LEU A 26 10.75 3.26 -2.05
CA LEU A 26 11.53 2.40 -1.16
C LEU A 26 11.59 0.95 -1.69
N TYR A 27 10.46 0.41 -2.13
CA TYR A 27 10.37 -0.91 -2.76
C TYR A 27 11.29 -1.03 -3.99
N ARG A 28 11.39 0.03 -4.80
CA ARG A 28 12.18 -0.01 -6.03
C ARG A 28 13.66 0.34 -5.84
N THR A 29 14.02 1.20 -4.89
CA THR A 29 15.37 1.78 -4.78
C THR A 29 16.00 1.66 -3.39
N GLY A 30 15.33 0.96 -2.47
CA GLY A 30 15.74 0.86 -1.07
C GLY A 30 16.97 -0.01 -0.80
N TYR A 31 17.47 -0.75 -1.80
CA TYR A 31 18.68 -1.57 -1.67
C TYR A 31 19.88 -0.84 -2.27
N ASN A 32 20.39 0.18 -1.58
CA ASN A 32 21.51 1.00 -2.07
C ASN A 32 21.29 1.57 -3.50
N GLY A 33 20.04 1.92 -3.85
CA GLY A 33 19.64 2.39 -5.18
C GLY A 33 19.15 1.29 -6.12
N GLU A 34 19.36 0.03 -5.77
CA GLU A 34 18.85 -1.13 -6.49
C GLU A 34 17.49 -1.61 -5.95
N PHE A 35 16.98 -2.65 -6.59
CA PHE A 35 15.68 -3.24 -6.27
C PHE A 35 15.70 -3.87 -4.87
N LEU A 36 14.83 -3.37 -3.99
CA LEU A 36 14.70 -3.90 -2.63
C LEU A 36 13.83 -5.16 -2.60
N GLY A 37 12.61 -5.08 -3.14
CA GLY A 37 11.65 -6.19 -3.07
C GLY A 37 11.07 -6.42 -1.67
N VAL A 38 10.18 -7.40 -1.57
CA VAL A 38 9.48 -7.78 -0.33
C VAL A 38 9.62 -9.25 0.05
N GLY A 39 10.14 -10.12 -0.82
CA GLY A 39 10.16 -11.55 -0.55
C GLY A 39 11.28 -12.29 -1.29
N GLY A 40 11.82 -13.31 -0.63
CA GLY A 40 12.91 -14.12 -1.17
C GLY A 40 13.45 -15.11 -0.14
N THR A 41 14.61 -15.67 -0.44
CA THR A 41 15.34 -16.54 0.49
C THR A 41 16.15 -15.73 1.50
N TRP A 42 16.28 -16.26 2.73
CA TRP A 42 17.15 -15.73 3.79
C TRP A 42 18.47 -16.50 3.89
N ASN A 43 19.09 -16.77 2.75
CA ASN A 43 20.36 -17.46 2.70
C ASN A 43 21.43 -16.50 2.14
N LEU A 44 22.69 -16.94 2.18
CA LEU A 44 23.83 -16.22 1.62
C LEU A 44 23.78 -16.04 0.09
N ASN A 45 22.72 -16.50 -0.58
CA ASN A 45 22.48 -16.30 -2.00
C ASN A 45 21.05 -15.80 -2.14
N GLU A 46 20.85 -14.55 -1.74
CA GLU A 46 19.56 -13.89 -1.71
C GLU A 46 18.89 -13.96 -3.09
N GLU A 47 17.88 -14.81 -3.22
CA GLU A 47 17.09 -14.93 -4.43
C GLU A 47 15.68 -14.42 -4.14
N LYS A 48 15.31 -13.34 -4.82
CA LYS A 48 13.97 -12.77 -4.71
C LYS A 48 12.96 -13.75 -5.27
N ASN A 49 11.89 -14.00 -4.52
CA ASN A 49 10.85 -14.90 -4.97
C ASN A 49 9.97 -14.16 -5.99
N PRO A 50 9.97 -14.58 -7.27
CA PRO A 50 9.23 -13.88 -8.32
C PRO A 50 7.73 -13.79 -8.01
N ASP A 51 7.13 -14.78 -7.36
CA ASP A 51 5.71 -14.78 -7.04
C ASP A 51 5.37 -13.68 -6.02
N ALA A 52 6.21 -13.54 -4.98
CA ALA A 52 6.02 -12.50 -3.97
C ALA A 52 6.15 -11.09 -4.58
N GLU A 53 7.15 -10.89 -5.44
CA GLU A 53 7.41 -9.60 -6.08
C GLU A 53 6.33 -9.24 -7.13
N ILE A 54 5.80 -10.21 -7.86
CA ILE A 54 4.69 -9.99 -8.80
C ILE A 54 3.45 -9.53 -8.06
N VAL A 55 3.09 -10.20 -6.96
CA VAL A 55 1.93 -9.82 -6.15
C VAL A 55 2.13 -8.43 -5.54
N ALA A 56 3.30 -8.18 -4.95
CA ALA A 56 3.60 -6.88 -4.34
C ALA A 56 3.56 -5.74 -5.36
N SER A 57 4.19 -5.92 -6.52
CA SER A 57 4.15 -4.94 -7.60
C SER A 57 2.72 -4.67 -8.07
N GLY A 58 1.92 -5.73 -8.24
CA GLY A 58 0.52 -5.63 -8.64
C GLY A 58 -0.32 -4.84 -7.63
N VAL A 59 -0.12 -5.08 -6.33
CA VAL A 59 -0.81 -4.32 -5.27
C VAL A 59 -0.36 -2.87 -5.26
N ILE A 60 0.96 -2.61 -5.22
CA ILE A 60 1.50 -1.25 -5.11
C ILE A 60 1.10 -0.40 -6.32
N VAL A 61 1.26 -0.90 -7.54
CA VAL A 61 0.95 -0.13 -8.76
C VAL A 61 -0.55 -0.11 -9.04
N GLY A 62 -1.25 -1.24 -8.85
CA GLY A 62 -2.68 -1.33 -9.09
C GLY A 62 -3.49 -0.40 -8.20
N TYR A 63 -3.17 -0.35 -6.90
CA TYR A 63 -3.86 0.54 -5.96
C TYR A 63 -3.47 2.01 -6.12
N LEU A 64 -2.26 2.30 -6.62
CA LEU A 64 -1.87 3.67 -6.97
C LEU A 64 -2.77 4.20 -8.10
N ILE A 65 -2.87 3.46 -9.20
CA ILE A 65 -3.70 3.83 -10.36
C ILE A 65 -5.16 3.94 -9.94
N TYR A 66 -5.68 2.93 -9.22
CA TYR A 66 -7.05 2.93 -8.73
C TYR A 66 -7.35 4.18 -7.89
N THR A 67 -6.50 4.50 -6.91
CA THR A 67 -6.74 5.64 -6.00
C THR A 67 -6.64 6.97 -6.73
N LEU A 68 -5.73 7.10 -7.70
CA LEU A 68 -5.65 8.28 -8.57
C LEU A 68 -6.94 8.49 -9.35
N VAL A 69 -7.45 7.45 -10.01
CA VAL A 69 -8.72 7.52 -10.74
C VAL A 69 -9.87 7.92 -9.80
N GLN A 70 -9.93 7.34 -8.60
CA GLN A 70 -10.96 7.69 -7.62
C GLN A 70 -10.90 9.15 -7.19
N ILE A 71 -9.72 9.73 -6.96
CA ILE A 71 -9.62 11.17 -6.65
C ILE A 71 -10.18 12.01 -7.80
N VAL A 72 -9.79 11.72 -9.04
CA VAL A 72 -10.29 12.44 -10.23
C VAL A 72 -11.82 12.33 -10.29
N THR A 73 -12.37 11.13 -10.07
CA THR A 73 -13.81 10.92 -10.00
C THR A 73 -14.48 11.72 -8.87
N PHE A 74 -13.85 11.85 -7.69
CA PHE A 74 -14.40 12.65 -6.60
C PHE A 74 -14.37 14.17 -6.89
N LEU A 75 -13.38 14.64 -7.65
CA LEU A 75 -13.24 16.04 -8.03
C LEU A 75 -14.23 16.44 -9.13
N PHE A 76 -14.42 15.59 -10.15
CA PHE A 76 -15.17 15.95 -11.36
C PHE A 76 -16.48 15.16 -11.57
N GLY A 77 -16.70 14.08 -10.84
CA GLY A 77 -17.85 13.19 -11.01
C GLY A 77 -19.13 13.69 -10.35
N THR A 78 -20.25 13.10 -10.78
CA THR A 78 -21.57 13.33 -10.16
C THR A 78 -21.68 12.63 -8.80
N THR A 79 -22.73 12.91 -8.04
CA THR A 79 -23.01 12.25 -6.75
C THR A 79 -23.11 10.73 -6.87
N GLU A 80 -23.67 10.21 -7.96
CA GLU A 80 -23.76 8.77 -8.23
C GLU A 80 -22.38 8.11 -8.29
N HIS A 81 -21.41 8.75 -8.96
CA HIS A 81 -20.06 8.21 -9.10
C HIS A 81 -19.31 8.17 -7.76
N LYS A 82 -19.66 9.08 -6.84
CA LYS A 82 -19.11 9.15 -5.47
C LYS A 82 -19.72 8.10 -4.53
N ARG A 83 -20.70 7.31 -5.01
CA ARG A 83 -21.39 6.25 -4.26
C ARG A 83 -21.24 4.88 -4.92
N ALA A 84 -20.25 4.72 -5.78
CA ALA A 84 -20.08 3.47 -6.48
C ALA A 84 -19.77 2.33 -5.48
N LEU A 85 -20.56 1.25 -5.53
CA LEU A 85 -20.29 0.03 -4.74
C LEU A 85 -18.87 -0.50 -5.00
N SER A 86 -18.37 -0.30 -6.22
CA SER A 86 -17.00 -0.66 -6.60
C SER A 86 -15.95 0.03 -5.73
N GLU A 87 -16.22 1.22 -5.19
CA GLU A 87 -15.33 1.90 -4.26
C GLU A 87 -15.20 1.13 -2.94
N ILE A 88 -16.32 0.71 -2.37
CA ILE A 88 -16.36 -0.06 -1.13
C ILE A 88 -15.63 -1.39 -1.33
N VAL A 89 -15.94 -2.10 -2.42
CA VAL A 89 -15.34 -3.41 -2.72
C VAL A 89 -13.83 -3.28 -2.91
N MET A 90 -13.38 -2.34 -3.73
CA MET A 90 -11.95 -2.14 -3.97
C MET A 90 -11.21 -1.69 -2.72
N ASN A 91 -11.79 -0.81 -1.90
CA ASN A 91 -11.17 -0.42 -0.64
C ASN A 91 -11.04 -1.61 0.32
N PHE A 92 -12.11 -2.42 0.44
CA PHE A 92 -12.12 -3.59 1.30
C PHE A 92 -11.09 -4.65 0.87
N VAL A 93 -11.02 -4.98 -0.42
CA VAL A 93 -9.99 -5.87 -0.96
C VAL A 93 -8.59 -5.28 -0.75
N GLY A 94 -8.46 -3.95 -0.85
CA GLY A 94 -7.22 -3.23 -0.59
C GLY A 94 -6.69 -3.46 0.81
N VAL A 95 -7.56 -3.51 1.83
CA VAL A 95 -7.16 -3.80 3.22
C VAL A 95 -6.36 -5.09 3.29
N PHE A 96 -6.90 -6.19 2.77
CA PHE A 96 -6.27 -7.50 2.86
C PHE A 96 -4.99 -7.57 2.04
N LEU A 97 -5.00 -7.01 0.83
CA LEU A 97 -3.84 -7.06 -0.06
C LEU A 97 -2.66 -6.25 0.49
N TRP A 98 -2.91 -5.03 0.99
CA TRP A 98 -1.86 -4.22 1.61
C TRP A 98 -1.29 -4.85 2.88
N ILE A 99 -2.15 -5.43 3.73
CA ILE A 99 -1.71 -6.15 4.93
C ILE A 99 -0.92 -7.40 4.54
N ALA A 100 -1.34 -8.16 3.53
CA ALA A 100 -0.62 -9.36 3.08
C ALA A 100 0.78 -9.02 2.55
N VAL A 101 0.91 -8.00 1.70
CA VAL A 101 2.22 -7.54 1.21
C VAL A 101 3.08 -7.03 2.37
N GLY A 102 2.48 -6.26 3.29
CA GLY A 102 3.17 -5.78 4.49
C GLY A 102 3.66 -6.93 5.38
N ALA A 103 2.84 -7.96 5.59
CA ALA A 103 3.20 -9.13 6.38
C ALA A 103 4.33 -9.94 5.74
N VAL A 104 4.29 -10.15 4.42
CA VAL A 104 5.37 -10.83 3.68
C VAL A 104 6.67 -10.03 3.79
N ALA A 105 6.62 -8.71 3.58
CA ALA A 105 7.78 -7.83 3.72
C ALA A 105 8.36 -7.85 5.14
N LEU A 106 7.51 -7.75 6.17
CA LEU A 106 7.95 -7.77 7.57
C LEU A 106 8.54 -9.12 7.97
N HIS A 107 7.92 -10.22 7.52
CA HIS A 107 8.44 -11.56 7.73
C HIS A 107 9.81 -11.70 7.06
N TYR A 108 9.90 -11.32 5.79
CA TYR A 108 11.12 -11.43 5.01
C TYR A 108 12.26 -10.59 5.58
N TRP A 109 12.06 -9.29 5.73
CA TRP A 109 13.10 -8.39 6.23
C TRP A 109 13.38 -8.57 7.72
N GLY A 110 12.43 -9.09 8.50
CA GLY A 110 12.68 -9.49 9.89
C GLY A 110 13.72 -10.59 10.01
N GLY A 111 13.65 -11.60 9.14
CA GLY A 111 14.57 -12.73 9.07
C GLY A 111 15.89 -12.44 8.34
N TYR A 112 15.99 -11.33 7.61
CA TYR A 112 17.16 -10.99 6.82
C TYR A 112 18.46 -10.93 7.64
N GLN A 113 19.48 -11.64 7.17
CA GLN A 113 20.86 -11.63 7.67
C GLN A 113 21.76 -11.30 6.47
N GLY A 114 22.31 -10.09 6.42
CA GLY A 114 23.16 -9.66 5.32
C GLY A 114 24.48 -10.44 5.25
N GLU A 115 25.14 -10.41 4.10
CA GLU A 115 26.38 -11.15 3.82
C GLU A 115 27.59 -10.71 4.67
N HIS A 116 27.50 -9.52 5.28
CA HIS A 116 28.59 -8.98 6.09
C HIS A 116 28.51 -9.51 7.52
N GLN A 117 29.28 -10.57 7.80
CA GLN A 117 29.30 -11.34 9.05
C GLN A 117 29.54 -10.55 10.37
N PHE A 118 29.63 -9.22 10.36
CA PHE A 118 29.93 -8.42 11.56
C PHE A 118 29.19 -7.07 11.65
N GLN A 119 28.15 -6.82 10.84
CA GLN A 119 27.31 -5.63 10.99
C GLN A 119 25.93 -5.98 11.56
N PHE A 120 25.60 -5.44 12.73
CA PHE A 120 24.32 -5.70 13.41
C PHE A 120 23.16 -4.84 12.87
N VAL A 121 23.44 -3.83 12.05
CA VAL A 121 22.44 -2.92 11.47
C VAL A 121 22.70 -2.76 9.98
N PHE A 122 21.87 -3.43 9.19
CA PHE A 122 21.86 -3.35 7.74
C PHE A 122 20.87 -2.27 7.30
N ALA A 123 21.32 -1.33 6.48
CA ALA A 123 20.47 -0.22 6.02
C ALA A 123 19.26 -0.77 5.24
N GLU A 124 19.51 -1.72 4.33
CA GLU A 124 18.51 -2.44 3.54
C GLU A 124 17.45 -3.12 4.40
N LYS A 125 17.85 -3.75 5.51
CA LYS A 125 16.92 -4.41 6.44
C LYS A 125 15.98 -3.40 7.04
N GLN A 126 16.50 -2.25 7.47
CA GLN A 126 15.68 -1.18 8.03
C GLN A 126 14.71 -0.62 6.98
N VAL A 127 15.17 -0.42 5.74
CA VAL A 127 14.29 0.05 4.67
C VAL A 127 13.21 -0.98 4.36
N GLY A 128 13.55 -2.26 4.30
CA GLY A 128 12.60 -3.35 4.06
C GLY A 128 11.56 -3.50 5.17
N LEU A 129 11.98 -3.38 6.43
CA LEU A 129 11.06 -3.33 7.57
C LEU A 129 10.15 -2.09 7.51
N ALA A 130 10.69 -0.94 7.09
CA ALA A 130 9.90 0.27 6.88
C ALA A 130 8.87 0.10 5.77
N VAL A 131 9.24 -0.51 4.63
CA VAL A 131 8.30 -0.86 3.55
C VAL A 131 7.17 -1.73 4.08
N GLY A 132 7.51 -2.80 4.81
CA GLY A 132 6.51 -3.68 5.40
C GLY A 132 5.55 -2.97 6.36
N ALA A 133 6.08 -2.15 7.26
CA ALA A 133 5.27 -1.37 8.20
C ALA A 133 4.36 -0.36 7.48
N LEU A 134 4.90 0.35 6.48
CA LEU A 134 4.12 1.31 5.69
C LEU A 134 3.00 0.63 4.90
N CYS A 135 3.24 -0.58 4.36
CA CYS A 135 2.19 -1.37 3.73
C CYS A 135 1.05 -1.72 4.70
N VAL A 136 1.36 -2.15 5.93
CA VAL A 136 0.35 -2.43 6.96
C VAL A 136 -0.44 -1.17 7.33
N ILE A 137 0.26 -0.03 7.52
CA ILE A 137 -0.38 1.26 7.78
C ILE A 137 -1.30 1.66 6.63
N ASN A 138 -0.85 1.48 5.38
CA ASN A 138 -1.67 1.76 4.21
C ASN A 138 -2.94 0.89 4.17
N GLY A 139 -2.83 -0.40 4.53
CA GLY A 139 -3.98 -1.29 4.70
C GLY A 139 -4.99 -0.79 5.75
N ALA A 140 -4.52 -0.27 6.88
CA ALA A 140 -5.40 0.34 7.90
C ALA A 140 -6.11 1.61 7.37
N ILE A 141 -5.44 2.39 6.52
CA ILE A 141 -6.06 3.57 5.89
C ILE A 141 -7.10 3.15 4.85
N TYR A 142 -6.89 2.06 4.12
CA TYR A 142 -7.92 1.46 3.26
C TYR A 142 -9.14 0.97 4.06
N LEU A 143 -8.95 0.50 5.30
CA LEU A 143 -10.06 0.12 6.16
C LEU A 143 -10.87 1.35 6.59
N LEU A 144 -10.18 2.45 6.95
CA LEU A 144 -10.82 3.72 7.23
C LEU A 144 -11.60 4.24 6.01
N ASP A 145 -11.01 4.18 4.81
CA ASP A 145 -11.69 4.62 3.59
C ASP A 145 -12.89 3.72 3.26
N THR A 146 -12.81 2.41 3.50
CA THR A 146 -13.97 1.51 3.39
C THR A 146 -15.13 2.00 4.27
N ALA A 147 -14.86 2.35 5.53
CA ALA A 147 -15.88 2.86 6.44
C ALA A 147 -16.49 4.18 5.94
N LEU A 148 -15.67 5.10 5.43
CA LEU A 148 -16.14 6.37 4.86
C LEU A 148 -17.00 6.15 3.61
N SER A 149 -16.60 5.25 2.71
CA SER A 149 -17.36 4.91 1.51
C SER A 149 -18.72 4.27 1.87
N VAL A 150 -18.76 3.39 2.88
CA VAL A 150 -20.03 2.81 3.38
C VAL A 150 -20.95 3.89 3.94
N ILE A 151 -20.43 4.82 4.73
CA ILE A 151 -21.23 5.96 5.25
C ILE A 151 -21.78 6.81 4.10
N HIS A 152 -21.00 7.02 3.03
CA HIS A 152 -21.45 7.75 1.84
C HIS A 152 -22.58 7.01 1.11
N PHE A 153 -22.51 5.69 1.07
CA PHE A 153 -23.48 4.83 0.42
C PHE A 153 -24.81 4.77 1.19
N THR A 154 -24.78 4.64 2.53
CA THR A 154 -25.99 4.47 3.33
C THR A 154 -26.79 5.75 3.59
N LYS A 155 -26.19 6.94 3.45
CA LYS A 155 -26.83 8.20 3.84
C LYS A 155 -28.04 8.61 2.96
N GLU A 156 -28.28 7.92 1.85
CA GLU A 156 -29.45 8.14 0.99
C GLU A 156 -30.28 6.86 0.74
N MET A 157 -30.08 5.81 1.55
CA MET A 157 -31.07 4.74 1.71
C MET A 157 -32.08 5.14 2.79
#